data_AF-A0A6L5EJI1-F1
#
_entry.id   AF-A0A6L5EJI1-F1
#
_cell.length_a   1.000
_cell.length_b   1.000
_cell.length_c   1.000
_cell.angle_alpha   90.00
_cell.angle_beta   90.00
_cell.angle_gamma   90.00
#
_symmetry.space_group_name_H-M   'P 1'
#
loop_
_entity.id
_entity.type
_entity.pdbx_description
1 polymer ?
#
loop_
_entity_poly.entity_id
_entity_poly.type
_entity_poly.pdbx_seq_one_letter_code
_entity_poly.pdbx_strand_id
1 'polypeptide(L)'
;QYLGIETIEIKGIHRDYVSVQYQNGDQISIPVEQIHLLSKYISSDGKAPKLNKLNDGHFKKAKQKVKNQVEDIADDLIKLYSERSQLKGFAFSADDDDQDAFDDAFPYVETDDQLRSIEEIKRDMQ
;
A
#
# COMPACT_ATOMS: atom_id res chain seq x y z
N GLN A 1 2.45 20.49 3.88
CA GLN A 1 2.26 20.48 5.34
C GLN A 1 0.84 20.89 5.64
N TYR A 2 0.15 20.17 6.52
CA TYR A 2 -1.20 20.54 6.97
C TYR A 2 -1.12 21.77 7.89
N LEU A 3 -1.96 22.76 7.64
CA LEU A 3 -2.03 23.99 8.43
C LEU A 3 -3.28 24.06 9.32
N GLY A 4 -4.38 23.42 8.92
CA GLY A 4 -5.64 23.51 9.65
C GLY A 4 -6.86 23.40 8.75
N ILE A 5 -8.03 23.54 9.37
CA ILE A 5 -9.30 23.80 8.69
C ILE A 5 -9.67 25.25 8.97
N GLU A 6 -10.06 25.98 7.92
CA GLU A 6 -10.49 27.36 7.97
C GLU A 6 -11.89 27.49 7.39
N THR A 7 -12.78 28.19 8.09
CA THR A 7 -14.11 28.54 7.57
C THR A 7 -14.02 29.86 6.82
N ILE A 8 -14.34 29.83 5.52
CA ILE A 8 -14.34 31.01 4.66
C ILE A 8 -15.78 31.32 4.26
N GLU A 9 -16.18 32.58 4.39
CA GLU A 9 -17.47 33.07 3.91
C GLU A 9 -17.33 33.62 2.49
N ILE A 10 -18.08 33.04 1.54
CA ILE A 10 -18.13 33.53 0.16
C ILE A 10 -19.60 33.77 -0.20
N LYS A 11 -19.96 35.04 -0.46
CA LYS A 11 -21.33 35.46 -0.82
C LYS A 11 -22.41 35.02 0.19
N GLY A 12 -22.12 35.10 1.50
CA GLY A 12 -23.05 34.73 2.57
C GLY A 12 -23.15 33.23 2.87
N ILE A 13 -22.33 32.40 2.23
CA ILE A 13 -22.25 30.96 2.47
C ILE A 13 -20.93 30.66 3.16
N HIS A 14 -20.99 30.11 4.37
CA HIS A 14 -19.83 29.56 5.06
C HIS A 14 -19.44 28.21 4.45
N ARG A 15 -18.16 28.06 4.12
CA ARG A 15 -17.58 26.81 3.65
C ARG A 15 -16.27 26.54 4.37
N ASP A 16 -16.04 25.28 4.69
CA ASP A 16 -14.81 24.83 5.33
C ASP A 16 -13.79 24.39 4.29
N TYR A 17 -12.55 24.80 4.51
CA TYR A 17 -11.41 24.49 3.67
C TYR A 17 -10.28 23.90 4.49
N VAL A 18 -9.64 22.88 3.96
CA VAL A 18 -8.38 22.33 4.47
C VAL A 18 -7.24 23.12 3.87
N SER A 19 -6.42 23.76 4.70
CA SER A 19 -5.25 24.51 4.26
C SER A 19 -3.98 23.66 4.32
N VAL A 20 -3.23 23.69 3.22
CA VAL A 20 -1.95 22.99 3.08
C VAL A 20 -0.87 23.91 2.53
N GLN A 21 0.32 23.82 3.11
CA GLN A 21 1.51 24.56 2.72
C GLN A 21 2.47 23.70 1.87
N TYR A 22 3.03 24.32 0.85
CA TYR A 22 4.04 23.81 -0.07
C TYR A 22 5.39 24.50 0.18
N GLN A 23 6.40 24.18 -0.62
CA GLN A 23 7.71 24.81 -0.52
C GLN A 23 7.60 26.34 -0.67
N ASN A 24 8.51 27.08 -0.01
CA ASN A 24 8.57 28.56 -0.01
C ASN A 24 7.38 29.27 0.64
N GLY A 25 6.52 28.54 1.36
CA GLY A 25 5.37 29.11 2.05
C GLY A 25 4.10 29.21 1.19
N ASP A 26 4.15 28.73 -0.06
CA ASP A 26 2.98 28.69 -0.95
C ASP A 26 1.84 27.88 -0.31
N GLN A 27 0.60 28.39 -0.32
CA GLN A 27 -0.56 27.75 0.33
C GLN A 27 -1.66 27.44 -0.68
N ILE A 28 -2.32 26.29 -0.50
CA ILE A 28 -3.58 25.95 -1.16
C ILE A 28 -4.63 25.64 -0.09
N SER A 29 -5.83 26.16 -0.30
CA SER A 29 -7.02 25.82 0.49
C SER A 29 -7.96 24.95 -0.35
N ILE A 30 -8.22 23.74 0.13
CA ILE A 30 -9.00 22.70 -0.56
C ILE A 30 -10.35 22.60 0.14
N PRO A 31 -11.49 22.68 -0.57
CA PRO A 31 -12.80 22.49 0.04
C PRO A 31 -12.88 21.12 0.74
N VAL A 32 -13.51 21.04 1.91
CA VAL A 32 -13.63 19.76 2.66
C VAL A 32 -14.33 18.68 1.84
N GLU A 33 -15.20 19.03 0.90
CA GLU A 33 -15.85 18.09 -0.01
C GLU A 33 -14.83 17.36 -0.92
N GLN A 34 -13.66 17.95 -1.14
CA GLN A 34 -12.55 17.39 -1.93
C GLN A 34 -11.44 16.78 -1.06
N ILE A 35 -11.70 16.52 0.23
CA ILE A 35 -10.70 15.95 1.15
C ILE A 35 -10.16 14.59 0.69
N HIS A 36 -10.92 13.85 -0.13
CA HIS A 36 -10.50 12.58 -0.74
C HIS A 36 -9.27 12.70 -1.65
N LEU A 37 -8.92 13.92 -2.09
CA LEU A 37 -7.67 14.18 -2.84
C LEU A 37 -6.43 14.20 -1.94
N LEU A 38 -6.62 14.25 -0.62
CA LEU A 38 -5.55 14.26 0.36
C LEU A 38 -5.35 12.85 0.91
N SER A 39 -4.09 12.50 1.11
CA SER A 39 -3.70 11.27 1.80
C SER A 39 -2.60 11.61 2.79
N LYS A 40 -2.67 11.00 3.98
CA LYS A 40 -1.62 11.16 4.98
C LYS A 40 -0.33 10.59 4.42
N TYR A 41 0.72 11.39 4.41
CA TYR A 41 2.06 10.89 4.08
C TYR A 41 2.55 9.98 5.22
N ILE A 42 3.00 8.77 4.86
CA ILE A 42 3.54 7.78 5.79
C ILE A 42 4.95 7.45 5.30
N SER A 43 5.95 7.60 6.17
CA SER A 43 7.32 7.15 5.90
C SER A 43 7.77 6.17 6.97
N SER A 44 8.41 5.09 6.56
CA SER A 44 8.97 4.06 7.44
C SER A 44 10.22 4.54 8.19
N ASP A 45 10.93 5.53 7.65
CA ASP A 45 12.19 6.04 8.19
C ASP A 45 12.04 7.28 9.09
N GLY A 46 10.80 7.70 9.36
CA GLY A 46 10.48 8.85 10.22
C GLY A 46 10.99 10.20 9.70
N LYS A 47 11.55 10.27 8.49
CA LYS A 47 12.06 11.52 7.94
C LYS A 47 10.92 12.44 7.54
N ALA A 48 11.12 13.73 7.80
CA ALA A 48 10.19 14.75 7.34
C ALA A 48 10.15 14.76 5.79
N PRO A 49 8.94 14.76 5.18
CA PRO A 49 8.82 14.79 3.74
C PRO A 49 9.38 16.10 3.17
N LYS A 50 10.07 16.00 2.04
CA LYS A 50 10.42 17.18 1.26
C LYS A 50 9.15 17.77 0.65
N LEU A 51 8.88 19.05 0.93
CA LEU A 51 7.76 19.76 0.33
C LEU A 51 8.08 20.06 -1.14
N ASN A 52 7.11 19.82 -2.02
CA ASN A 52 7.19 20.20 -3.43
C ASN A 52 6.81 21.68 -3.61
N LYS A 53 7.23 22.30 -4.71
CA LYS A 53 6.80 23.66 -5.08
C LYS A 53 5.51 23.60 -5.91
N LEU A 54 4.65 24.60 -5.76
CA LEU A 54 3.47 24.70 -6.61
C LEU A 54 3.85 25.00 -8.06
N ASN A 55 3.14 24.36 -9.01
CA ASN A 55 3.28 24.57 -10.45
C ASN A 55 4.69 24.35 -11.05
N ASP A 56 5.56 23.61 -10.36
CA ASP A 56 6.93 23.35 -10.83
C ASP A 56 7.06 22.19 -11.82
N GLY A 57 5.98 21.42 -12.01
CA GLY A 57 5.92 20.23 -12.87
C GLY A 57 6.75 19.04 -12.39
N HIS A 58 7.56 19.17 -11.33
CA HIS A 58 8.37 18.09 -10.77
C HIS A 58 7.50 16.98 -10.21
N PHE A 59 6.43 17.33 -9.50
CA PHE A 59 5.49 16.34 -8.97
C PHE A 59 4.84 15.51 -10.08
N LYS A 60 4.45 16.14 -11.20
CA LYS A 60 3.87 15.45 -12.35
C LYS A 60 4.85 14.46 -12.97
N LYS A 61 6.12 14.87 -13.15
CA LYS A 61 7.19 13.99 -13.66
C LYS A 61 7.49 12.84 -12.71
N ALA A 62 7.57 13.10 -11.41
CA ALA A 62 7.79 12.07 -10.39
C ALA A 62 6.64 11.06 -10.38
N LYS A 63 5.38 11.52 -10.42
CA LYS A 63 4.20 10.66 -10.49
C LYS A 63 4.22 9.78 -11.74
N GLN A 64 4.55 10.33 -12.90
CA GLN A 64 4.65 9.54 -14.13
C GLN A 64 5.75 8.48 -14.06
N LYS A 65 6.92 8.84 -13.52
CA LYS A 65 8.03 7.89 -13.35
C LYS A 65 7.64 6.72 -12.45
N VAL A 66 7.03 7.02 -11.29
CA VAL A 66 6.59 5.98 -10.35
C VAL A 66 5.49 5.11 -10.97
N LYS A 67 4.54 5.72 -11.70
CA LYS A 67 3.49 4.98 -12.41
C LYS A 67 4.09 3.95 -13.36
N ASN A 68 5.01 4.37 -14.23
CA ASN A 68 5.66 3.45 -15.18
C ASN A 68 6.40 2.33 -14.45
N GLN A 69 7.12 2.63 -13.37
CA GLN A 69 7.82 1.60 -12.59
C GLN A 69 6.86 0.57 -11.97
N VAL A 70 5.68 1.01 -11.53
CA VAL A 70 4.65 0.10 -11.00
C VAL A 70 4.08 -0.77 -12.11
N GLU A 71 3.86 -0.22 -13.30
CA GLU A 71 3.44 -0.98 -14.49
C GLU A 71 4.49 -2.03 -14.87
N ASP A 72 5.78 -1.66 -14.92
CA ASP A 72 6.88 -2.58 -15.20
C ASP A 72 6.93 -3.76 -14.19
N ILE A 73 6.79 -3.47 -12.89
CA ILE A 73 6.74 -4.51 -11.85
C ILE A 73 5.54 -5.43 -12.03
N ALA A 74 4.38 -4.88 -12.39
CA ALA A 74 3.17 -5.67 -12.61
C ALA A 74 3.34 -6.63 -13.80
N ASP A 75 3.92 -6.14 -14.90
CA ASP A 75 4.22 -6.95 -16.08
C ASP A 75 5.23 -8.06 -15.76
N ASP A 76 6.28 -7.75 -15.00
CA ASP A 76 7.27 -8.74 -14.55
C ASP A 76 6.63 -9.83 -13.66
N LEU A 77 5.73 -9.45 -12.74
CA LEU A 77 4.99 -10.41 -11.91
C LEU A 77 4.09 -11.30 -12.77
N ILE A 78 3.33 -10.74 -13.71
CA ILE A 78 2.47 -11.52 -14.61
C ILE A 78 3.30 -12.52 -15.41
N LYS A 79 4.45 -12.10 -15.93
CA LYS A 79 5.37 -12.96 -16.65
C LYS A 79 5.91 -14.08 -15.76
N LEU A 80 6.37 -13.75 -14.55
CA LEU A 80 6.88 -14.72 -13.58
C LEU A 80 5.83 -15.79 -13.21
N TYR A 81 4.59 -15.38 -12.94
CA TYR A 81 3.50 -16.31 -12.65
C TYR A 81 3.13 -17.16 -13.86
N SER A 82 3.16 -16.59 -15.06
CA SER A 82 2.93 -17.34 -16.30
C SER A 82 4.00 -18.41 -16.51
N GLU A 83 5.28 -18.05 -16.36
CA GLU A 83 6.41 -18.99 -16.43
C GLU A 83 6.28 -20.08 -15.35
N ARG A 84 5.98 -19.70 -14.09
CA ARG A 84 5.78 -20.64 -12.99
C ARG A 84 4.65 -21.63 -13.26
N SER A 85 3.55 -21.17 -13.88
CA SER A 85 2.39 -22.03 -14.18
C SER A 85 2.67 -23.06 -15.30
N GLN A 86 3.62 -22.77 -16.19
CA GLN A 86 4.00 -23.66 -17.29
C GLN A 86 5.05 -24.70 -16.87
N LEU A 87 5.82 -24.39 -15.84
CA LEU A 87 6.79 -25.33 -15.28
C LEU A 87 6.06 -26.40 -14.46
N LYS A 88 6.39 -27.67 -14.70
CA LYS A 88 5.96 -28.75 -13.82
C LYS A 88 6.81 -28.73 -12.56
N GLY A 89 6.18 -28.41 -11.43
CA GLY A 89 6.78 -28.52 -10.10
C GLY A 89 6.92 -29.97 -9.63
N PHE A 90 7.37 -30.12 -8.39
CA PHE A 90 7.32 -31.38 -7.66
C PHE A 90 6.16 -31.30 -6.67
N ALA A 91 5.21 -32.23 -6.78
CA ALA A 91 4.12 -32.41 -5.84
C ALA A 91 4.59 -33.29 -4.69
N PHE A 92 4.52 -32.78 -3.46
CA PHE A 92 4.79 -33.56 -2.26
C PHE A 92 3.65 -34.55 -1.99
N SER A 93 3.93 -35.61 -1.24
CA SER A 93 2.88 -36.51 -0.77
C SER A 93 1.98 -35.82 0.23
N ALA A 94 0.73 -36.29 0.33
CA ALA A 94 -0.14 -35.96 1.45
C ALA A 94 0.54 -36.29 2.79
N ASP A 95 0.08 -35.63 3.84
CA ASP A 95 0.56 -35.84 5.20
C ASP A 95 0.41 -37.31 5.61
N ASP A 96 1.37 -37.79 6.39
CA ASP A 96 1.41 -39.12 6.97
C ASP A 96 1.46 -39.05 8.50
N ASP A 97 1.49 -40.22 9.15
CA ASP A 97 1.49 -40.32 10.62
C ASP A 97 2.70 -39.58 11.25
N ASP A 98 3.82 -39.48 10.54
CA ASP A 98 5.01 -38.76 11.01
C ASP A 98 4.79 -37.24 10.97
N GLN A 99 4.09 -36.71 9.94
CA GLN A 99 3.72 -35.30 9.86
C GLN A 99 2.70 -34.92 10.95
N ASP A 100 1.70 -35.76 11.21
CA ASP A 100 0.72 -35.51 12.28
C ASP A 100 1.40 -35.48 13.65
N ALA A 101 2.31 -36.44 13.90
CA ALA A 101 3.09 -36.47 15.14
C ALA A 101 4.02 -35.25 15.30
N PHE A 102 4.54 -34.71 14.19
CA PHE A 102 5.34 -33.49 14.20
C PHE A 102 4.50 -32.25 14.51
N ASP A 103 3.31 -32.13 13.91
CA ASP A 103 2.38 -31.03 14.16
C ASP A 103 1.90 -31.05 15.63
N ASP A 104 1.53 -32.23 16.16
CA ASP A 104 1.10 -32.44 17.55
C ASP A 104 2.21 -32.21 18.59
N ALA A 105 3.49 -32.27 18.19
CA ALA A 105 4.62 -32.00 19.07
C ALA A 105 4.76 -30.50 19.39
N PHE A 106 4.03 -29.62 18.68
CA PHE A 106 4.05 -28.19 18.92
C PHE A 106 3.24 -27.84 20.20
N PRO A 107 3.87 -27.24 21.22
CA PRO A 107 3.26 -27.12 22.55
C PRO A 107 2.28 -25.94 22.69
N TYR A 108 1.92 -25.27 21.59
CA TYR A 108 1.07 -24.09 21.60
C TYR A 108 -0.13 -24.29 20.69
N VAL A 109 -1.26 -23.72 21.08
CA VAL A 109 -2.45 -23.68 20.22
C VAL A 109 -2.24 -22.62 19.16
N GLU A 110 -2.36 -23.04 17.90
CA GLU A 110 -2.29 -22.17 16.74
C GLU A 110 -3.44 -21.16 16.74
N THR A 111 -3.18 -19.99 16.17
CA THR A 111 -4.23 -19.02 15.88
C THR A 111 -4.95 -19.38 14.58
N ASP A 112 -6.16 -18.84 14.38
CA ASP A 112 -6.92 -19.05 13.15
C ASP A 112 -6.14 -18.65 11.89
N ASP A 113 -5.35 -17.57 11.95
CA ASP A 113 -4.49 -17.13 10.85
C ASP A 113 -3.35 -18.14 10.58
N GLN A 114 -2.79 -18.75 11.63
CA GLN A 114 -1.74 -19.77 11.49
C GLN A 114 -2.31 -21.04 10.85
N LEU A 115 -3.46 -21.53 11.33
CA LEU A 115 -4.13 -22.71 10.77
C LEU A 115 -4.44 -22.53 9.29
N ARG A 116 -5.02 -21.38 8.92
CA ARG A 116 -5.28 -21.06 7.50
C ARG A 116 -4.00 -21.07 6.67
N SER A 117 -2.92 -20.44 7.16
CA SER A 117 -1.66 -20.40 6.42
C SER A 117 -1.02 -21.79 6.27
N ILE A 118 -1.14 -22.66 7.27
CA ILE A 118 -0.67 -24.05 7.19
C ILE A 118 -1.42 -24.79 6.08
N GLU A 119 -2.76 -24.70 6.05
CA GLU A 119 -3.57 -25.33 5.01
C GLU A 119 -3.25 -24.80 3.60
N GLU A 120 -3.11 -23.48 3.45
CA GLU A 120 -2.76 -22.85 2.16
C GLU A 120 -1.40 -23.33 1.64
N ILE A 121 -0.40 -23.43 2.53
CA ILE A 121 0.94 -23.89 2.18
C ILE A 121 0.93 -25.39 1.82
N LYS A 122 0.29 -26.23 2.64
CA LYS A 122 0.19 -27.68 2.37
C LYS A 122 -0.49 -27.93 1.02
N ARG A 123 -1.56 -27.20 0.71
CA ARG A 123 -2.27 -27.27 -0.57
C ARG A 123 -1.42 -26.84 -1.77
N ASP A 124 -0.56 -25.84 -1.62
CA ASP A 124 0.33 -25.40 -2.69
C ASP A 124 1.53 -26.37 -2.90
N MET A 125 1.89 -27.15 -1.87
CA MET A 125 2.99 -28.11 -1.90
C MET A 125 2.60 -29.50 -2.43
N GLN A 126 1.40 -29.99 -2.10
CA GLN A 126 0.91 -31.34 -2.41
C GLN A 126 0.16 -31.38 -3.76
#